data_AF-A0A9W6HG47-F1
#
_entry.id   AF-A0A9W6HG47-F1
#
_cell.length_a   1.000
_cell.length_b   1.000
_cell.length_c   1.000
_cell.angle_alpha   90.00
_cell.angle_beta   90.00
_cell.angle_gamma   90.00
#
_symmetry.space_group_name_H-M   'P 1'
#
loop_
_entity.id
_entity.type
_entity.pdbx_description
1 polymer ?
#
loop_
_entity_poly.entity_id
_entity_poly.type
_entity_poly.pdbx_seq_one_letter_code
_entity_poly.pdbx_strand_id
1 'polypeptide(L)'
;MKRAEAVAVALTLILLAGCSSTGTRDADSVSPSAAVSSPAANIAPNDIDSVETASQWAQDLDDSAIGAQVAEGIERILPLVHESGVPTIDANRISRDLLSLQIDVLDSPDTATSRLPELIGLIDELAAS
;
A
#
# COMPACT_ATOMS: atom_id res chain seq x y z
N MET A 1 -44.92 1.85 9.31
CA MET A 1 -44.93 1.39 7.92
C MET A 1 -43.49 1.06 7.53
N LYS A 2 -43.29 -0.15 6.98
CA LYS A 2 -42.16 -0.70 6.19
C LYS A 2 -40.71 -0.42 6.63
N ARG A 3 -40.07 -1.51 7.06
CA ARG A 3 -38.61 -1.78 7.13
C ARG A 3 -38.03 -2.05 5.72
N ALA A 4 -36.70 -2.17 5.71
CA ALA A 4 -35.79 -2.72 4.67
C ALA A 4 -35.00 -1.60 3.96
N GLU A 5 -33.69 -1.70 3.72
CA GLU A 5 -32.99 -2.90 3.24
C GLU A 5 -31.58 -3.05 3.84
N ALA A 6 -31.25 -4.29 4.21
CA ALA A 6 -29.90 -4.76 4.46
C ALA A 6 -29.38 -5.34 3.14
N VAL A 7 -28.26 -4.84 2.64
CA VAL A 7 -27.60 -5.41 1.45
C VAL A 7 -26.54 -6.39 1.93
N ALA A 8 -26.87 -7.67 1.82
CA ALA A 8 -25.95 -8.78 1.98
C ALA A 8 -25.22 -9.00 0.64
N VAL A 9 -23.89 -8.86 0.63
CA VAL A 9 -23.06 -9.25 -0.51
C VAL A 9 -22.58 -10.68 -0.28
N ALA A 10 -23.03 -11.57 -1.16
CA ALA A 10 -22.81 -13.01 -1.11
C ALA A 10 -21.37 -13.38 -1.50
N LEU A 11 -20.71 -14.12 -0.62
CA LEU A 11 -19.42 -14.74 -0.83
C LEU A 11 -19.62 -16.01 -1.68
N THR A 12 -19.26 -15.99 -2.96
CA THR A 12 -19.29 -17.19 -3.82
C THR A 12 -17.92 -17.86 -3.83
N LEU A 13 -17.77 -18.93 -3.06
CA LEU A 13 -16.68 -19.90 -3.17
C LEU A 13 -16.86 -20.72 -4.46
N ILE A 14 -15.84 -20.73 -5.33
CA ILE A 14 -15.74 -21.72 -6.41
C ILE A 14 -14.62 -22.71 -6.03
N LEU A 15 -15.04 -23.89 -5.60
CA LEU A 15 -14.22 -25.10 -5.55
C LEU A 15 -14.15 -25.68 -6.97
N LEU A 16 -12.96 -25.71 -7.58
CA LEU A 16 -12.67 -26.63 -8.69
C LEU A 16 -11.62 -27.64 -8.26
N ALA A 17 -12.08 -28.87 -8.02
CA ALA A 17 -11.26 -30.06 -8.00
C ALA A 17 -10.99 -30.51 -9.45
N GLY A 18 -9.74 -30.87 -9.76
CA GLY A 18 -9.35 -31.48 -11.03
C GLY A 18 -8.15 -32.41 -10.84
N CYS A 19 -8.37 -33.69 -11.14
CA CYS A 19 -7.52 -34.84 -10.87
C CYS A 19 -6.22 -34.95 -11.70
N SER A 20 -5.32 -35.76 -11.16
CA SER A 20 -4.01 -36.22 -11.64
C SER A 20 -3.99 -36.98 -12.98
N SER A 21 -2.91 -36.84 -13.77
CA SER A 21 -1.84 -37.86 -13.97
C SER A 21 -1.22 -37.88 -15.39
N THR A 22 0.11 -37.74 -15.42
CA THR A 22 1.14 -38.39 -16.27
C THR A 22 1.07 -38.34 -17.80
N GLY A 23 2.04 -37.65 -18.42
CA GLY A 23 2.43 -37.82 -19.82
C GLY A 23 3.66 -36.98 -20.20
N THR A 24 4.76 -37.64 -20.56
CA THR A 24 6.10 -37.12 -20.89
C THR A 24 6.16 -36.32 -22.21
N ARG A 25 6.84 -35.17 -22.24
CA ARG A 25 7.98 -34.87 -23.14
C ARG A 25 8.42 -33.39 -23.10
N ASP A 26 9.72 -33.25 -23.31
CA ASP A 26 10.63 -32.10 -23.31
C ASP A 26 10.13 -30.83 -24.04
N ALA A 27 10.30 -29.68 -23.40
CA ALA A 27 11.14 -28.56 -23.86
C ALA A 27 10.90 -27.32 -22.96
N ASP A 28 11.99 -26.65 -22.58
CA ASP A 28 12.03 -25.29 -22.04
C ASP A 28 11.31 -25.01 -20.70
N SER A 29 11.98 -25.34 -19.60
CA SER A 29 11.89 -24.58 -18.35
C SER A 29 13.16 -23.73 -18.29
N VAL A 30 13.11 -22.42 -18.04
CA VAL A 30 12.76 -21.85 -16.74
C VAL A 30 12.06 -20.48 -16.88
N SER A 31 10.84 -20.44 -16.34
CA SER A 31 10.22 -19.36 -15.57
C SER A 31 9.87 -18.03 -16.27
N PRO A 32 8.60 -17.79 -16.63
CA PRO A 32 8.04 -16.48 -16.35
C PRO A 32 8.10 -16.31 -14.83
N SER A 33 9.02 -15.46 -14.36
CA SER A 33 9.00 -14.96 -12.98
C SER A 33 7.55 -14.61 -12.67
N ALA A 34 6.98 -15.31 -11.71
CA ALA A 34 5.60 -15.13 -11.32
C ALA A 34 5.39 -13.63 -11.07
N ALA A 35 4.62 -12.99 -11.94
CA ALA A 35 3.85 -11.84 -11.52
C ALA A 35 2.90 -12.40 -10.47
N VAL A 36 3.39 -12.46 -9.24
CA VAL A 36 2.55 -12.37 -8.07
C VAL A 36 1.88 -11.01 -8.20
N SER A 37 0.79 -10.97 -8.96
CA SER A 37 -0.30 -10.07 -8.62
C SER A 37 -0.71 -10.50 -7.23
N SER A 38 0.01 -9.99 -6.23
CA SER A 38 -0.51 -9.90 -4.88
C SER A 38 -1.90 -9.29 -5.06
N PRO A 39 -2.97 -9.92 -4.55
CA PRO A 39 -4.23 -9.21 -4.44
C PRO A 39 -3.89 -7.95 -3.66
N ALA A 40 -4.04 -6.76 -4.29
CA ALA A 40 -3.70 -5.46 -3.70
C ALA A 40 -4.13 -5.51 -2.24
N ALA A 41 -3.13 -5.53 -1.35
CA ALA A 41 -3.41 -5.69 0.05
C ALA A 41 -4.01 -4.35 0.42
N ASN A 42 -5.33 -4.30 0.66
CA ASN A 42 -5.94 -3.07 1.14
C ASN A 42 -5.48 -2.83 2.59
N ILE A 43 -4.23 -2.38 2.71
CA ILE A 43 -3.57 -2.04 3.96
C ILE A 43 -4.26 -0.78 4.45
N ALA A 44 -4.87 -0.83 5.63
CA ALA A 44 -5.37 0.40 6.24
C ALA A 44 -4.16 1.21 6.75
N PRO A 45 -4.24 2.55 6.82
CA PRO A 45 -3.19 3.35 7.45
C PRO A 45 -2.76 2.82 8.82
N ASN A 46 -3.72 2.38 9.63
CA ASN A 46 -3.48 1.86 10.97
C ASN A 46 -2.68 0.55 11.05
N ASP A 47 -2.57 -0.16 9.93
CA ASP A 47 -1.83 -1.42 9.83
C ASP A 47 -0.37 -1.17 9.40
N ILE A 48 0.01 0.09 9.11
CA ILE A 48 1.40 0.47 8.83
C ILE A 48 2.24 0.39 10.11
N ASP A 49 3.08 -0.63 10.18
CA ASP A 49 3.96 -0.94 11.32
C ASP A 49 5.45 -1.07 10.93
N SER A 50 5.75 -0.96 9.65
CA SER A 50 7.09 -1.08 9.09
C SER A 50 7.23 -0.29 7.79
N VAL A 51 8.46 -0.01 7.39
CA VAL A 51 8.76 0.68 6.13
C VAL A 51 8.30 -0.15 4.92
N GLU A 52 8.37 -1.47 5.01
CA GLU A 52 7.86 -2.38 3.98
C GLU A 52 6.33 -2.25 3.85
N THR A 53 5.60 -2.32 4.97
CA THR A 53 4.14 -2.12 4.98
C THR A 53 3.76 -0.73 4.47
N ALA A 54 4.53 0.31 4.82
CA ALA A 54 4.32 1.67 4.32
C ALA A 54 4.49 1.77 2.79
N SER A 55 5.52 1.11 2.24
CA SER A 55 5.78 1.10 0.79
C SER A 55 4.64 0.40 0.04
N GLN A 56 4.22 -0.78 0.52
CA GLN A 56 3.09 -1.51 -0.05
C GLN A 56 1.80 -0.69 0.02
N TRP A 57 1.51 -0.11 1.19
CA TRP A 57 0.36 0.77 1.38
C TRP A 57 0.34 1.92 0.39
N ALA A 58 1.46 2.64 0.24
CA ALA A 58 1.55 3.80 -0.65
C ALA A 58 1.45 3.42 -2.14
N GLN A 59 1.93 2.25 -2.54
CA GLN A 59 1.81 1.73 -3.90
C GLN A 59 0.39 1.24 -4.22
N ASP A 60 -0.33 0.75 -3.20
CA ASP A 60 -1.71 0.31 -3.33
C ASP A 60 -2.73 1.47 -3.28
N LEU A 61 -2.29 2.70 -2.94
CA LEU A 61 -3.10 3.90 -3.10
C LEU A 61 -3.35 4.17 -4.59
N ASP A 62 -4.62 4.15 -4.98
CA ASP A 62 -5.05 4.45 -6.35
C ASP A 62 -5.53 5.91 -6.51
N ASP A 63 -6.06 6.24 -7.70
CA ASP A 63 -6.58 7.57 -8.04
C ASP A 63 -7.71 8.07 -7.12
N SER A 64 -8.26 7.19 -6.28
CA SER A 64 -9.32 7.45 -5.30
C SER A 64 -8.77 7.72 -3.88
N ALA A 65 -7.46 7.88 -3.71
CA ALA A 65 -6.86 8.18 -2.42
C ALA A 65 -7.52 9.40 -1.77
N ILE A 66 -8.07 9.19 -0.57
CA ILE A 66 -8.75 10.23 0.19
C ILE A 66 -7.70 10.98 1.01
N GLY A 67 -7.71 12.32 0.99
CA GLY A 67 -6.72 13.11 1.73
C GLY A 67 -6.61 12.76 3.21
N ALA A 68 -7.72 12.41 3.87
CA ALA A 68 -7.71 11.92 5.25
C ALA A 68 -6.91 10.60 5.41
N GLN A 69 -7.06 9.66 4.48
CA GLN A 69 -6.34 8.38 4.49
C GLN A 69 -4.83 8.59 4.27
N VAL A 70 -4.46 9.47 3.33
CA VAL A 70 -3.07 9.83 3.08
C VAL A 70 -2.45 10.49 4.30
N ALA A 71 -3.15 11.45 4.92
CA ALA A 71 -2.66 12.13 6.11
C ALA A 71 -2.49 11.17 7.30
N GLU A 72 -3.43 10.22 7.49
CA GLU A 72 -3.33 9.19 8.52
C GLU A 72 -2.16 8.24 8.28
N GLY A 73 -1.92 7.82 7.02
CA GLY A 73 -0.79 6.97 6.70
C GLY A 73 0.55 7.68 6.91
N ILE A 74 0.65 8.96 6.57
CA ILE A 74 1.84 9.77 6.90
C ILE A 74 2.09 9.81 8.41
N GLU A 75 1.04 9.99 9.23
CA GLU A 75 1.17 9.96 10.70
C GLU A 75 1.78 8.64 11.20
N ARG A 76 1.41 7.52 10.58
CA ARG A 76 1.95 6.19 10.90
C ARG A 76 3.37 5.98 10.40
N ILE A 77 3.77 6.63 9.31
CA ILE A 77 5.12 6.54 8.74
C ILE A 77 6.14 7.37 9.52
N LEU A 78 5.76 8.55 10.02
CA LEU A 78 6.66 9.45 10.76
C LEU A 78 7.50 8.78 11.86
N PRO A 79 6.96 7.95 12.78
CA PRO A 79 7.79 7.26 13.76
C PRO A 79 8.79 6.29 13.12
N LEU A 80 8.41 5.62 12.03
CA LEU A 80 9.26 4.65 11.33
C LEU A 80 10.52 5.30 10.75
N VAL A 81 10.47 6.59 10.40
CA VAL A 81 11.63 7.35 9.90
C VAL A 81 12.79 7.36 10.90
N HIS A 82 12.49 7.40 12.20
CA HIS A 82 13.51 7.41 13.25
C HIS A 82 13.90 6.00 13.71
N GLU A 83 13.05 5.00 13.46
CA GLU A 83 13.27 3.60 13.83
C GLU A 83 14.08 2.82 12.77
N SER A 84 14.09 3.30 11.52
CA SER A 84 14.74 2.66 10.36
C SER A 84 16.27 2.66 10.37
N GLY A 85 16.91 3.37 11.31
CA GLY A 85 18.38 3.45 11.39
C GLY A 85 19.02 4.43 10.40
N VAL A 86 18.23 5.20 9.64
CA VAL A 86 18.67 6.29 8.77
C VAL A 86 19.50 7.32 9.56
N PRO A 87 20.58 7.90 8.97
CA PRO A 87 21.29 9.01 9.59
C PRO A 87 20.35 10.14 10.03
N THR A 88 20.56 10.69 11.23
CA THR A 88 19.66 11.68 11.84
C THR A 88 19.37 12.89 10.94
N ILE A 89 20.33 13.33 10.12
CA ILE A 89 20.14 14.45 9.21
C ILE A 89 19.14 14.13 8.09
N ASP A 90 19.19 12.92 7.54
CA ASP A 90 18.28 12.45 6.50
C ASP A 90 16.91 12.13 7.08
N ALA A 91 16.86 11.48 8.25
CA ALA A 91 15.62 11.26 8.99
C ALA A 91 14.87 12.58 9.26
N ASN A 92 15.57 13.62 9.75
CA ASN A 92 14.98 14.93 9.97
C ASN A 92 14.49 15.61 8.68
N ARG A 93 15.16 15.37 7.55
CA ARG A 93 14.69 15.87 6.24
C ARG A 93 13.40 15.15 5.85
N ILE A 94 13.42 13.82 5.81
CA ILE A 94 12.28 12.99 5.42
C ILE A 94 11.06 13.30 6.31
N SER A 95 11.22 13.38 7.63
CA SER A 95 10.12 13.75 8.54
C SER A 95 9.54 15.13 8.24
N ARG A 96 10.37 16.12 7.90
CA ARG A 96 9.88 17.47 7.55
C ARG A 96 9.11 17.46 6.24
N ASP A 97 9.59 16.72 5.25
CA ASP A 97 8.95 16.65 3.94
C ASP A 97 7.62 15.88 4.03
N LEU A 98 7.57 14.78 4.80
CA LEU A 98 6.34 14.08 5.16
C LEU A 98 5.34 14.98 5.91
N LEU A 99 5.79 15.75 6.91
CA LEU A 99 4.92 16.70 7.62
C LEU A 99 4.38 17.79 6.68
N SER A 100 5.22 18.30 5.77
CA SER A 100 4.77 19.27 4.77
C SER A 100 3.70 18.66 3.86
N LEU A 101 3.91 17.42 3.41
CA LEU A 101 2.96 16.70 2.58
C LEU A 101 1.64 16.45 3.29
N GLN A 102 1.69 16.08 4.57
CA GLN A 102 0.51 15.90 5.42
C GLN A 102 -0.29 17.20 5.52
N ILE A 103 0.38 18.33 5.74
CA ILE A 103 -0.27 19.65 5.81
C ILE A 103 -0.92 19.99 4.47
N ASP A 104 -0.20 19.84 3.36
CA ASP A 104 -0.71 20.12 2.02
C ASP A 104 -1.99 19.32 1.70
N VAL A 105 -1.99 18.03 2.02
CA VAL A 105 -3.13 17.15 1.80
C VAL A 105 -4.29 17.44 2.75
N LEU A 106 -4.03 17.86 3.99
CA LEU A 106 -5.08 18.28 4.92
C LEU A 106 -5.71 19.62 4.53
N ASP A 107 -4.92 20.56 4.00
CA ASP A 107 -5.41 21.86 3.52
C ASP A 107 -6.21 21.71 2.22
N SER A 108 -5.78 20.81 1.34
CA SER A 108 -6.43 20.54 0.05
C SER A 108 -6.62 19.03 -0.22
N PRO A 109 -7.61 18.38 0.42
CA PRO A 109 -7.81 16.92 0.34
C PRO A 109 -8.02 16.36 -1.06
N ASP A 110 -8.60 17.17 -1.96
CA ASP A 110 -8.83 16.78 -3.36
C ASP A 110 -7.53 16.65 -4.17
N THR A 111 -6.40 17.10 -3.62
CA THR A 111 -5.07 17.00 -4.26
C THR A 111 -4.27 15.77 -3.82
N ALA A 112 -4.81 14.94 -2.91
CA ALA A 112 -4.12 13.80 -2.32
C ALA A 112 -3.47 12.87 -3.37
N THR A 113 -4.22 12.50 -4.42
CA THR A 113 -3.72 11.67 -5.52
C THR A 113 -2.50 12.28 -6.21
N SER A 114 -2.48 13.60 -6.44
CA SER A 114 -1.34 14.28 -7.07
C SER A 114 -0.09 14.33 -6.20
N ARG A 115 -0.24 14.08 -4.89
CA ARG A 115 0.83 14.04 -3.89
C ARG A 115 1.39 12.64 -3.65
N LEU A 116 0.72 11.59 -4.14
CA LEU A 116 1.20 10.21 -3.99
C LEU A 116 2.61 9.97 -4.54
N PRO A 117 3.02 10.51 -5.71
CA PRO A 117 4.38 10.31 -6.20
C PRO A 117 5.46 10.85 -5.25
N GLU A 118 5.16 11.96 -4.56
CA GLU A 118 6.05 12.55 -3.57
C GLU A 118 6.12 11.68 -2.30
N LEU A 119 4.96 11.19 -1.82
CA LEU A 119 4.89 10.26 -0.70
C LEU A 119 5.67 8.96 -0.96
N ILE A 120 5.43 8.34 -2.12
CA ILE A 120 6.11 7.11 -2.53
C ILE A 120 7.62 7.33 -2.59
N GLY A 121 8.07 8.45 -3.19
CA GLY A 121 9.49 8.78 -3.25
C GLY A 121 10.16 8.91 -1.87
N LEU A 122 9.47 9.53 -0.90
CA LEU A 122 9.97 9.65 0.48
C LEU A 122 10.06 8.29 1.18
N ILE A 123 9.09 7.40 0.95
CA ILE A 123 9.10 6.04 1.51
C ILE A 123 10.18 5.18 0.86
N ASP A 124 10.38 5.30 -0.46
CA ASP A 124 11.44 4.59 -1.18
C ASP A 124 12.83 5.03 -0.72
N GLU A 125 13.03 6.33 -0.46
CA GLU A 125 14.27 6.86 0.13
C GLU A 125 14.52 6.28 1.53
N LEU A 126 13.46 6.22 2.35
CA LEU A 126 13.51 5.60 3.68
C LEU A 126 13.85 4.10 3.60
N ALA A 127 13.29 3.37 2.63
CA ALA A 127 13.53 1.94 2.43
C ALA A 127 14.93 1.62 1.87
N ALA A 128 15.56 2.57 1.19
CA ALA A 128 16.88 2.42 0.59
C ALA A 128 18.05 2.75 1.55
N SER A 129 17.75 3.21 2.77
CA SER A 129 18.73 3.70 3.74
C SER A 129 19.36 2.64 4.63
#